data_AF-A0A024RZT3-F1
#
_entry.id   AF-A0A024RZT3-F1
#
_cell.length_a   1.000
_cell.length_b   1.000
_cell.length_c   1.000
_cell.angle_alpha   90.00
_cell.angle_beta   90.00
_cell.angle_gamma   90.00
#
_symmetry.space_group_name_H-M   'P 1'
#
loop_
_entity.id
_entity.type
_entity.pdbx_description
1 polymer ?
#
loop_
_entity_poly.entity_id
_entity_poly.type
_entity_poly.pdbx_seq_one_letter_code
_entity_poly.pdbx_strand_id
1 'polypeptide(L)'
;MSTFNGLVSEFPDIRSATPPLACFLSHVHSDHLSGLETLRSPLYPCRVNYALGILEARQQTYKHLSKVIKPLPLESPTVIELQPGKYIQVTLFDANHCPGSVMFLIEGQGKAILYTGDIRSEPWFVNAITRSPALIEYTCGIKTLDTIYLDTSFTDDIPFQTKAEGIAELLRKVQKYPKDTVFYLQSWTYGYEDVWVALSKALNSPIHVDNYKLRIYNSLNTPSEVRPHSCAYLTPTAAALTGFMCGNTPQPGCLTSDQNVRLHSCESGNRCAIAKQPSVVRIQPVIASFPDGGVIQEAGIGGGGEDLEREMELGIPSWGDLQSLLEMYVQGTEINALNNVPEEARGECTRVLTEALTSGRNLPLNINLSSFEDAYSTDLRRAILSIAGRQSKAASPRNLSEDGIGTSLPNVIRFPYSRHSSYAELCHLVDAFRPRDVWPCTFHLEAWQSRGD
;
A
#
# COMPACT_ATOMS: atom_id res chain seq x y z
N MET A 1 -10.17 2.18 -3.24
CA MET A 1 -10.51 1.57 -1.95
C MET A 1 -11.27 0.29 -2.20
N SER A 2 -10.76 -0.85 -1.68
CA SER A 2 -11.51 -2.10 -1.61
C SER A 2 -12.85 -1.87 -0.90
N THR A 3 -13.94 -2.27 -1.55
CA THR A 3 -15.30 -2.19 -0.98
C THR A 3 -15.86 -3.57 -0.65
N PHE A 4 -15.07 -4.61 -0.95
CA PHE A 4 -15.38 -5.97 -0.56
C PHE A 4 -15.35 -6.11 0.96
N ASN A 5 -16.46 -6.55 1.53
CA ASN A 5 -16.58 -6.81 2.97
C ASN A 5 -15.84 -8.09 3.42
N GLY A 6 -15.19 -8.78 2.48
CA GLY A 6 -14.41 -9.98 2.74
C GLY A 6 -15.24 -11.27 2.82
N LEU A 7 -16.55 -11.21 2.53
CA LEU A 7 -17.44 -12.38 2.57
C LEU A 7 -17.43 -13.09 1.21
N VAL A 8 -17.06 -14.37 1.21
CA VAL A 8 -17.17 -15.23 0.02
C VAL A 8 -18.38 -16.17 0.19
N SER A 9 -19.35 -16.11 -0.72
CA SER A 9 -20.67 -16.75 -0.58
C SER A 9 -20.61 -18.27 -0.48
N GLU A 10 -19.61 -18.88 -1.12
CA GLU A 10 -19.36 -20.31 -1.18
C GLU A 10 -18.76 -20.84 0.12
N PHE A 11 -18.11 -19.96 0.90
CA PHE A 11 -17.44 -20.31 2.14
C PHE A 11 -17.76 -19.30 3.25
N PRO A 12 -19.02 -19.28 3.75
CA PRO A 12 -19.47 -18.30 4.73
C PRO A 12 -18.72 -18.35 6.06
N ASP A 13 -17.99 -19.42 6.35
CA ASP A 13 -17.15 -19.53 7.55
C ASP A 13 -15.81 -18.76 7.44
N ILE A 14 -15.45 -18.33 6.23
CA ILE A 14 -14.27 -17.52 5.92
C ILE A 14 -14.72 -16.05 5.94
N ARG A 15 -14.48 -15.36 7.06
CA ARG A 15 -15.03 -14.02 7.40
C ARG A 15 -16.57 -14.01 7.30
N SER A 16 -17.27 -13.90 8.43
CA SER A 16 -18.73 -13.91 8.47
C SER A 16 -19.29 -12.78 9.36
N ALA A 17 -20.61 -12.58 9.34
CA ALA A 17 -21.31 -11.69 10.28
C ALA A 17 -21.29 -12.21 11.74
N THR A 18 -21.00 -13.49 11.95
CA THR A 18 -20.55 -14.10 13.22
C THR A 18 -19.03 -14.27 13.22
N PRO A 19 -18.35 -14.47 14.37
CA PRO A 19 -16.89 -14.54 14.42
C PRO A 19 -16.33 -15.54 13.39
N PRO A 20 -15.45 -15.11 12.46
CA PRO A 20 -14.88 -16.00 11.46
C PRO A 20 -14.17 -17.21 12.07
N LEU A 21 -14.27 -18.36 11.41
CA LEU A 21 -13.46 -19.54 11.75
C LEU A 21 -12.03 -19.41 11.19
N ALA A 22 -11.88 -18.68 10.08
CA ALA A 22 -10.59 -18.32 9.50
C ALA A 22 -10.63 -16.93 8.83
N CYS A 23 -9.47 -16.26 8.81
CA CYS A 23 -9.24 -15.00 8.11
C CYS A 23 -7.99 -15.14 7.24
N PHE A 24 -8.05 -14.59 6.03
CA PHE A 24 -6.93 -14.54 5.09
C PHE A 24 -6.55 -13.09 4.83
N LEU A 25 -5.26 -12.83 4.66
CA LEU A 25 -4.71 -11.52 4.35
C LEU A 25 -3.94 -11.63 3.03
N SER A 26 -4.42 -10.97 1.97
CA SER A 26 -3.79 -11.02 0.64
C SER A 26 -2.47 -10.26 0.60
N HIS A 27 -2.40 -9.07 1.22
CA HIS A 27 -1.21 -8.24 1.27
C HIS A 27 -1.33 -7.13 2.34
N VAL A 28 -0.26 -6.35 2.52
CA VAL A 28 -0.13 -5.37 3.62
C VAL A 28 -0.27 -3.94 3.10
N HIS A 29 -1.42 -3.63 2.49
CA HIS A 29 -1.86 -2.24 2.27
C HIS A 29 -2.96 -1.85 3.26
N SER A 30 -2.96 -0.59 3.70
CA SER A 30 -3.82 -0.12 4.79
C SER A 30 -5.32 -0.34 4.58
N ASP A 31 -5.80 -0.30 3.34
CA ASP A 31 -7.19 -0.53 2.98
C ASP A 31 -7.62 -2.01 3.10
N HIS A 32 -6.69 -2.95 3.00
CA HIS A 32 -6.95 -4.39 3.21
C HIS A 32 -6.77 -4.83 4.68
N LEU A 33 -6.34 -3.91 5.55
CA LEU A 33 -6.11 -4.16 6.98
C LEU A 33 -7.28 -3.71 7.87
N SER A 34 -8.40 -3.28 7.26
CA SER A 34 -9.60 -2.87 7.99
C SER A 34 -10.21 -4.04 8.78
N GLY A 35 -10.39 -3.85 10.10
CA GLY A 35 -10.78 -4.91 11.06
C GLY A 35 -9.61 -5.68 11.68
N LEU A 36 -8.40 -5.49 11.15
CA LEU A 36 -7.14 -5.87 11.77
C LEU A 36 -6.47 -4.61 12.32
N GLU A 37 -7.17 -3.85 13.18
CA GLU A 37 -6.68 -2.57 13.76
C GLU A 37 -5.34 -2.67 14.50
N THR A 38 -4.86 -3.90 14.63
CA THR A 38 -3.54 -4.31 15.08
C THR A 38 -2.63 -4.83 13.96
N LEU A 39 -2.72 -4.39 12.69
CA LEU A 39 -1.77 -4.79 11.61
C LEU A 39 -1.35 -3.68 10.63
N ARG A 40 -1.73 -2.41 10.84
CA ARG A 40 -1.36 -1.29 9.96
C ARG A 40 0.17 -1.07 9.91
N SER A 41 0.81 -0.70 8.80
CA SER A 41 2.22 -0.20 8.80
C SER A 41 2.43 0.76 9.99
N PRO A 42 3.54 0.78 10.77
CA PRO A 42 3.56 1.32 12.13
C PRO A 42 3.07 2.76 12.17
N LEU A 43 1.79 2.88 12.49
CA LEU A 43 1.16 4.12 12.85
C LEU A 43 1.57 4.42 14.27
N TYR A 44 1.67 5.70 14.58
CA TYR A 44 1.81 6.18 15.93
C TYR A 44 0.43 6.61 16.42
N PRO A 45 -0.46 5.68 16.86
CA PRO A 45 -1.72 6.08 17.47
C PRO A 45 -1.42 7.01 18.64
N CYS A 46 -1.94 8.21 18.54
CA CYS A 46 -1.78 9.24 19.53
C CYS A 46 -2.93 9.15 20.52
N ARG A 47 -2.59 8.98 21.80
CA ARG A 47 -3.57 9.16 22.89
C ARG A 47 -3.50 10.60 23.38
N VAL A 48 -4.67 11.22 23.53
CA VAL A 48 -4.78 12.52 24.19
C VAL A 48 -4.57 12.31 25.69
N ASN A 49 -3.58 12.99 26.26
CA ASN A 49 -3.43 13.12 27.69
C ASN A 49 -4.10 14.44 28.11
N TYR A 50 -5.38 14.37 28.47
CA TYR A 50 -6.21 15.53 28.81
C TYR A 50 -5.66 16.36 29.97
N ALA A 51 -5.03 15.74 30.95
CA ALA A 51 -4.47 16.43 32.11
C ALA A 51 -3.23 17.28 31.76
N LEU A 52 -2.53 16.94 30.67
CA LEU A 52 -1.28 17.58 30.26
C LEU A 52 -1.40 18.35 28.93
N GLY A 53 -2.52 18.22 28.21
CA GLY A 53 -2.73 18.89 26.93
C GLY A 53 -1.83 18.40 25.79
N ILE A 54 -1.33 17.16 25.88
CA ILE A 54 -0.39 16.58 24.90
C ILE A 54 -0.96 15.35 24.20
N LEU A 55 -0.49 15.11 22.97
CA LEU A 55 -0.71 13.88 22.21
C LEU A 55 0.48 12.95 22.37
N GLU A 56 0.29 11.80 23.00
CA GLU A 56 1.33 10.78 23.18
C GLU A 56 1.28 9.75 22.04
N ALA A 57 2.30 9.77 21.19
CA ALA A 57 2.49 8.82 20.09
C ALA A 57 2.95 7.44 20.64
N ARG A 58 2.16 6.38 20.45
CA ARG A 58 2.58 5.01 20.79
C ARG A 58 3.09 4.27 19.57
N GLN A 59 4.27 3.65 19.64
CA GLN A 59 4.73 2.75 18.59
C GLN A 59 3.95 1.42 18.68
N GLN A 60 3.04 1.17 17.74
CA GLN A 60 2.29 -0.10 17.70
C GLN A 60 3.20 -1.21 17.13
N THR A 61 3.25 -2.36 17.80
CA THR A 61 4.03 -3.53 17.34
C THR A 61 3.15 -4.78 17.22
N TYR A 62 3.42 -5.60 16.21
CA TYR A 62 2.63 -6.78 15.84
C TYR A 62 3.10 -8.08 16.46
N LYS A 63 4.01 -8.00 17.44
CA LYS A 63 4.55 -9.17 18.13
C LYS A 63 3.46 -10.05 18.76
N HIS A 64 2.37 -9.45 19.22
CA HIS A 64 1.25 -10.17 19.83
C HIS A 64 0.50 -11.08 18.85
N LEU A 65 0.57 -10.82 17.54
CA LEU A 65 -0.10 -11.62 16.50
C LEU A 65 0.73 -12.80 16.00
N SER A 66 2.00 -12.90 16.38
CA SER A 66 2.89 -14.02 16.01
C SER A 66 2.33 -15.41 16.38
N LYS A 67 1.41 -15.48 17.36
CA LYS A 67 0.76 -16.73 17.79
C LYS A 67 -0.49 -17.10 16.96
N VAL A 68 -1.01 -16.17 16.17
CA VAL A 68 -2.28 -16.29 15.45
C VAL A 68 -2.05 -16.31 13.93
N ILE A 69 -1.06 -15.57 13.44
CA ILE A 69 -0.68 -15.55 12.02
C ILE A 69 0.02 -16.85 11.66
N LYS A 70 -0.54 -17.57 10.69
CA LYS A 70 0.02 -18.80 10.15
C LYS A 70 0.42 -18.56 8.69
N PRO A 71 1.73 -18.50 8.36
CA PRO A 71 2.14 -18.34 6.98
C PRO A 71 1.84 -19.63 6.19
N LEU A 72 1.38 -19.46 4.95
CA LEU A 72 1.17 -20.55 4.01
C LEU A 72 2.18 -20.43 2.86
N PRO A 73 2.82 -21.52 2.43
CA PRO A 73 3.73 -21.49 1.29
C PRO A 73 2.97 -21.25 -0.02
N LEU A 74 3.63 -20.56 -0.97
CA LEU A 74 3.10 -20.39 -2.33
C LEU A 74 2.99 -21.73 -3.05
N GLU A 75 2.01 -21.83 -3.95
CA GLU A 75 1.76 -22.93 -4.87
C GLU A 75 1.70 -24.32 -4.20
N SER A 76 1.36 -24.34 -2.91
CA SER A 76 1.36 -25.53 -2.06
C SER A 76 -0.04 -25.73 -1.45
N PRO A 77 -0.84 -26.68 -1.98
CA PRO A 77 -2.17 -26.95 -1.46
C PRO A 77 -2.14 -27.28 0.03
N THR A 78 -2.85 -26.49 0.83
CA THR A 78 -2.87 -26.63 2.29
C THR A 78 -4.28 -26.86 2.78
N VAL A 79 -4.50 -27.99 3.46
CA VAL A 79 -5.78 -28.31 4.10
C VAL A 79 -5.88 -27.56 5.44
N ILE A 80 -6.96 -26.81 5.62
CA ILE A 80 -7.27 -26.05 6.83
C ILE A 80 -8.56 -26.60 7.42
N GLU A 81 -8.48 -27.07 8.67
CA GLU A 81 -9.65 -27.41 9.47
C GLU A 81 -10.27 -26.14 10.06
N LEU A 82 -11.51 -25.83 9.68
CA LEU A 82 -12.24 -24.66 10.18
C LEU A 82 -12.92 -24.98 11.52
N GLN A 83 -13.43 -26.20 11.64
CA GLN A 83 -14.03 -26.78 12.85
C GLN A 83 -13.98 -28.31 12.71
N PRO A 84 -14.21 -29.10 13.79
CA PRO A 84 -14.12 -30.55 13.73
C PRO A 84 -14.90 -31.15 12.57
N GLY A 85 -14.19 -31.84 11.67
CA GLY A 85 -14.80 -32.50 10.50
C GLY A 85 -15.14 -31.59 9.32
N LYS A 86 -14.82 -30.29 9.36
CA LYS A 86 -15.04 -29.32 8.27
C LYS A 86 -13.71 -28.76 7.80
N TYR A 87 -13.36 -29.07 6.56
CA TYR A 87 -12.09 -28.72 5.95
C TYR A 87 -12.28 -27.91 4.67
N ILE A 88 -11.33 -27.04 4.40
CA ILE A 88 -11.11 -26.40 3.11
C ILE A 88 -9.66 -26.65 2.67
N GLN A 89 -9.39 -26.58 1.39
CA GLN A 89 -8.05 -26.54 0.82
C GLN A 89 -7.80 -25.13 0.31
N VAL A 90 -6.65 -24.56 0.67
CA VAL A 90 -6.22 -23.23 0.24
C VAL A 90 -4.85 -23.31 -0.42
N THR A 91 -4.73 -22.73 -1.61
CA THR A 91 -3.47 -22.62 -2.34
C THR A 91 -3.20 -21.16 -2.68
N LEU A 92 -1.99 -20.67 -2.40
CA LEU A 92 -1.61 -19.27 -2.61
C LEU A 92 -0.85 -19.13 -3.92
N PHE A 93 -1.09 -18.05 -4.64
CA PHE A 93 -0.34 -17.69 -5.86
C PHE A 93 0.12 -16.25 -5.75
N ASP A 94 1.27 -15.90 -6.31
CA ASP A 94 1.71 -14.50 -6.39
C ASP A 94 0.64 -13.66 -7.13
N ALA A 95 0.38 -12.43 -6.68
CA ALA A 95 -0.60 -11.53 -7.30
C ALA A 95 0.06 -10.43 -8.18
N ASN A 96 1.39 -10.40 -8.29
CA ASN A 96 2.15 -9.41 -9.05
C ASN A 96 1.81 -7.95 -8.69
N HIS A 97 1.31 -7.69 -7.47
CA HIS A 97 0.90 -6.36 -7.04
C HIS A 97 2.00 -5.67 -6.22
N CYS A 98 2.44 -6.31 -5.14
CA CYS A 98 3.54 -5.88 -4.29
C CYS A 98 4.24 -7.08 -3.61
N PRO A 99 5.41 -6.91 -2.96
CA PRO A 99 6.10 -8.02 -2.30
C PRO A 99 5.21 -8.72 -1.26
N GLY A 100 4.99 -10.02 -1.45
CA GLY A 100 4.14 -10.83 -0.58
C GLY A 100 2.65 -10.76 -0.88
N SER A 101 2.22 -10.05 -1.94
CA SER A 101 0.82 -10.06 -2.38
C SER A 101 0.43 -11.40 -2.99
N VAL A 102 -0.70 -11.96 -2.54
CA VAL A 102 -1.17 -13.27 -3.00
C VAL A 102 -2.64 -13.30 -3.44
N MET A 103 -2.92 -14.16 -4.41
CA MET A 103 -4.24 -14.71 -4.72
C MET A 103 -4.48 -15.97 -3.90
N PHE A 104 -5.75 -16.29 -3.61
CA PHE A 104 -6.16 -17.52 -2.94
C PHE A 104 -7.07 -18.34 -3.84
N LEU A 105 -6.65 -19.57 -4.17
CA LEU A 105 -7.56 -20.62 -4.61
C LEU A 105 -8.11 -21.32 -3.37
N ILE A 106 -9.44 -21.32 -3.20
CA ILE A 106 -10.11 -21.96 -2.07
C ILE A 106 -11.05 -23.04 -2.61
N GLU A 107 -10.84 -24.27 -2.15
CA GLU A 107 -11.59 -25.44 -2.57
C GLU A 107 -12.21 -26.14 -1.35
N GLY A 108 -13.45 -26.60 -1.48
CA GLY A 108 -14.10 -27.37 -0.42
C GLY A 108 -15.58 -27.56 -0.68
N GLN A 109 -16.16 -28.64 -0.15
CA GLN A 109 -17.60 -28.91 -0.25
C GLN A 109 -18.14 -28.90 -1.71
N GLY A 110 -17.32 -29.28 -2.68
CA GLY A 110 -17.68 -29.27 -4.11
C GLY A 110 -17.69 -27.88 -4.75
N LYS A 111 -17.18 -26.85 -4.06
CA LYS A 111 -17.03 -25.48 -4.53
C LYS A 111 -15.56 -25.12 -4.71
N ALA A 112 -15.29 -24.22 -5.64
CA ALA A 112 -13.96 -23.66 -5.87
C ALA A 112 -14.05 -22.18 -6.25
N ILE A 113 -13.30 -21.32 -5.57
CA ILE A 113 -13.23 -19.88 -5.88
C ILE A 113 -11.78 -19.42 -6.02
N LEU A 114 -11.57 -18.35 -6.77
CA LEU A 114 -10.30 -17.64 -6.83
C LEU A 114 -10.50 -16.21 -6.34
N TYR A 115 -9.83 -15.84 -5.24
CA TYR A 115 -9.78 -14.46 -4.76
C TYR A 115 -8.46 -13.83 -5.18
N THR A 116 -8.50 -12.75 -5.95
CA THR A 116 -7.28 -12.16 -6.51
C THR A 116 -6.51 -11.28 -5.53
N GLY A 117 -7.17 -10.74 -4.51
CA GLY A 117 -6.66 -9.54 -3.83
C GLY A 117 -6.49 -8.41 -4.85
N ASP A 118 -5.54 -7.52 -4.62
CA ASP A 118 -5.10 -6.57 -5.64
C ASP A 118 -4.12 -7.27 -6.59
N ILE A 119 -4.29 -7.12 -7.90
CA ILE A 119 -3.56 -7.92 -8.90
C ILE A 119 -3.11 -7.09 -10.11
N ARG A 120 -1.96 -7.47 -10.67
CA ARG A 120 -1.47 -7.06 -12.00
C ARG A 120 -1.40 -8.26 -12.96
N SER A 121 -2.46 -8.53 -13.71
CA SER A 121 -2.63 -9.68 -14.59
C SER A 121 -2.10 -9.46 -16.01
N GLU A 122 -0.85 -9.02 -16.14
CA GLU A 122 -0.19 -8.88 -17.44
C GLU A 122 -0.20 -10.21 -18.24
N PRO A 123 -0.20 -10.18 -19.59
CA PRO A 123 -0.34 -11.40 -20.39
C PRO A 123 0.68 -12.50 -20.06
N TRP A 124 1.94 -12.13 -19.78
CA TRP A 124 2.97 -13.10 -19.37
C TRP A 124 2.66 -13.75 -18.02
N PHE A 125 2.05 -13.01 -17.09
CA PHE A 125 1.68 -13.46 -15.76
C PHE A 125 0.48 -14.40 -15.84
N VAL A 126 -0.57 -14.05 -16.62
CA VAL A 126 -1.70 -14.94 -16.90
C VAL A 126 -1.21 -16.26 -17.54
N ASN A 127 -0.28 -16.18 -18.49
CA ASN A 127 0.35 -17.36 -19.09
C ASN A 127 1.17 -18.19 -18.09
N ALA A 128 1.71 -17.58 -17.02
CA ALA A 128 2.43 -18.32 -15.98
C ALA A 128 1.45 -19.06 -15.06
N ILE A 129 0.45 -18.37 -14.52
CA ILE A 129 -0.53 -18.97 -13.59
C ILE A 129 -1.39 -20.06 -14.26
N THR A 130 -1.72 -19.90 -15.54
CA THR A 130 -2.51 -20.90 -16.30
C THR A 130 -1.77 -22.20 -16.52
N ARG A 131 -0.43 -22.19 -16.43
CA ARG A 131 0.45 -23.36 -16.49
C ARG A 131 0.80 -23.92 -15.11
N SER A 132 0.37 -23.27 -14.02
CA SER A 132 0.64 -23.79 -12.68
C SER A 132 -0.06 -25.15 -12.49
N PRO A 133 0.66 -26.19 -12.02
CA PRO A 133 0.07 -27.50 -11.79
C PRO A 133 -1.17 -27.50 -10.87
N ALA A 134 -1.25 -26.53 -9.96
CA ALA A 134 -2.37 -26.39 -9.03
C ALA A 134 -3.60 -25.68 -9.64
N LEU A 135 -3.46 -25.01 -10.79
CA LEU A 135 -4.56 -24.29 -11.46
C LEU A 135 -4.94 -24.89 -12.82
N ILE A 136 -4.10 -25.76 -13.39
CA ILE A 136 -4.27 -26.28 -14.75
C ILE A 136 -5.62 -26.96 -14.97
N GLU A 137 -6.18 -27.60 -13.95
CA GLU A 137 -7.50 -28.26 -14.04
C GLU A 137 -8.65 -27.27 -14.28
N TYR A 138 -8.52 -26.02 -13.83
CA TYR A 138 -9.51 -24.95 -14.04
C TYR A 138 -9.34 -24.29 -15.41
N THR A 139 -8.13 -24.24 -15.94
CA THR A 139 -7.82 -23.59 -17.23
C THR A 139 -7.96 -24.55 -18.42
N CYS A 140 -7.78 -25.85 -18.20
CA CYS A 140 -8.01 -26.88 -19.22
C CYS A 140 -9.46 -27.40 -19.28
N GLY A 141 -10.33 -26.92 -18.38
CA GLY A 141 -11.77 -27.21 -18.38
C GLY A 141 -12.18 -28.53 -17.72
N ILE A 142 -11.29 -29.17 -16.95
CA ILE A 142 -11.65 -30.35 -16.12
C ILE A 142 -12.52 -29.92 -14.93
N LYS A 143 -12.17 -28.80 -14.30
CA LYS A 143 -12.95 -28.11 -13.28
C LYS A 143 -13.35 -26.72 -13.77
N THR A 144 -14.32 -26.12 -13.10
CA THR A 144 -14.75 -24.74 -13.32
C THR A 144 -14.84 -24.06 -11.97
N LEU A 145 -14.27 -22.86 -11.87
CA LEU A 145 -14.43 -22.02 -10.68
C LEU A 145 -15.90 -21.57 -10.58
N ASP A 146 -16.45 -21.61 -9.37
CA ASP A 146 -17.76 -21.03 -9.10
C ASP A 146 -17.70 -19.51 -9.25
N THR A 147 -16.75 -18.85 -8.58
CA THR A 147 -16.62 -17.39 -8.61
C THR A 147 -15.15 -16.96 -8.64
N ILE A 148 -14.83 -15.93 -9.45
CA ILE A 148 -13.62 -15.13 -9.27
C ILE A 148 -13.98 -13.84 -8.54
N TYR A 149 -13.41 -13.65 -7.37
CA TYR A 149 -13.45 -12.38 -6.63
C TYR A 149 -12.30 -11.51 -7.11
N LEU A 150 -12.62 -10.52 -7.95
CA LEU A 150 -11.70 -9.85 -8.87
C LEU A 150 -11.40 -8.41 -8.41
N ASP A 151 -10.13 -8.03 -8.45
CA ASP A 151 -9.71 -6.62 -8.41
C ASP A 151 -10.30 -5.86 -9.60
N THR A 152 -11.21 -4.94 -9.32
CA THR A 152 -11.84 -4.04 -10.29
C THR A 152 -11.37 -2.60 -10.13
N SER A 153 -10.14 -2.39 -9.63
CA SER A 153 -9.61 -1.04 -9.34
C SER A 153 -9.56 -0.16 -10.59
N PHE A 154 -9.37 -0.78 -11.76
CA PHE A 154 -9.50 -0.13 -13.07
C PHE A 154 -10.35 -0.97 -14.01
N THR A 155 -11.56 -0.50 -14.28
CA THR A 155 -12.48 -1.09 -15.26
C THR A 155 -12.71 -0.19 -16.48
N ASP A 156 -12.12 1.01 -16.48
CA ASP A 156 -12.13 1.88 -17.66
C ASP A 156 -11.27 1.25 -18.77
N ASP A 157 -11.77 1.31 -20.01
CA ASP A 157 -11.10 0.76 -21.20
C ASP A 157 -9.96 1.69 -21.66
N ILE A 158 -8.90 1.69 -20.85
CA ILE A 158 -7.70 2.50 -21.07
C ILE A 158 -6.49 1.57 -21.19
N PRO A 159 -5.69 1.68 -22.27
CA PRO A 159 -4.51 0.86 -22.44
C PRO A 159 -3.44 1.28 -21.43
N PHE A 160 -2.93 0.31 -20.68
CA PHE A 160 -1.79 0.51 -19.78
C PHE A 160 -0.53 0.01 -20.45
N GLN A 161 0.58 0.71 -20.23
CA GLN A 161 1.89 0.15 -20.54
C GLN A 161 2.21 -0.97 -19.56
N THR A 162 2.90 -2.00 -20.04
CA THR A 162 3.43 -3.04 -19.17
C THR A 162 4.48 -2.48 -18.21
N LYS A 163 4.67 -3.12 -17.05
CA LYS A 163 5.74 -2.78 -16.09
C LYS A 163 7.11 -2.73 -16.78
N ALA A 164 7.35 -3.64 -17.72
CA ALA A 164 8.59 -3.71 -18.50
C ALA A 164 8.78 -2.49 -19.42
N GLU A 165 7.73 -2.08 -20.15
CA GLU A 165 7.76 -0.88 -20.99
C GLU A 165 7.98 0.38 -20.14
N GLY A 166 7.31 0.45 -19.00
CA GLY A 166 7.47 1.49 -17.99
C GLY A 166 8.89 1.66 -17.50
N ILE A 167 9.50 0.57 -17.02
CA ILE A 167 10.90 0.56 -16.60
C ILE A 167 11.81 0.96 -17.77
N ALA A 168 11.59 0.43 -18.97
CA ALA A 168 12.41 0.77 -20.13
C ALA A 168 12.34 2.27 -20.48
N GLU A 169 11.15 2.86 -20.41
CA GLU A 169 10.95 4.31 -20.59
C GLU A 169 11.68 5.12 -19.53
N LEU A 170 11.53 4.76 -18.26
CA LEU A 170 12.22 5.40 -17.16
C LEU A 170 13.74 5.38 -17.35
N LEU A 171 14.30 4.20 -17.68
CA LEU A 171 15.73 4.04 -17.89
C LEU A 171 16.25 4.92 -19.05
N ARG A 172 15.50 5.01 -20.15
CA ARG A 172 15.84 5.92 -21.26
C ARG A 172 15.80 7.39 -20.86
N LYS A 173 14.89 7.78 -19.96
CA LYS A 173 14.77 9.16 -19.46
C LYS A 173 15.94 9.50 -18.52
N VAL A 174 16.23 8.66 -17.53
CA VAL A 174 17.32 8.93 -16.55
C VAL A 174 18.70 8.93 -17.18
N GLN A 175 18.94 8.13 -18.23
CA GLN A 175 20.24 8.08 -18.93
C GLN A 175 20.63 9.38 -19.64
N LYS A 176 19.67 10.28 -19.92
CA LYS A 176 19.95 11.57 -20.55
C LYS A 176 20.58 12.58 -19.59
N TYR A 177 20.42 12.37 -18.29
CA TYR A 177 20.88 13.31 -17.26
C TYR A 177 22.38 13.16 -16.98
N PRO A 178 23.05 14.24 -16.53
CA PRO A 178 24.44 14.19 -16.07
C PRO A 178 24.73 13.09 -15.04
N LYS A 179 25.97 12.57 -15.04
CA LYS A 179 26.41 11.47 -14.16
C LYS A 179 26.47 11.82 -12.67
N ASP A 180 26.31 13.07 -12.30
CA ASP A 180 26.25 13.58 -10.94
C ASP A 180 24.81 13.93 -10.52
N THR A 181 23.83 13.78 -11.41
CA THR A 181 22.41 14.03 -11.08
C THR A 181 21.95 13.10 -9.97
N VAL A 182 21.27 13.68 -8.98
CA VAL A 182 20.61 12.98 -7.89
C VAL A 182 19.12 12.84 -8.21
N PHE A 183 18.59 11.63 -8.04
CA PHE A 183 17.19 11.33 -8.26
C PHE A 183 16.48 10.94 -6.98
N TYR A 184 15.22 11.34 -6.88
CA TYR A 184 14.32 10.91 -5.82
C TYR A 184 13.11 10.21 -6.41
N LEU A 185 13.01 8.89 -6.19
CA LEU A 185 11.81 8.12 -6.52
C LEU A 185 10.78 8.30 -5.41
N GLN A 186 9.60 8.76 -5.82
CA GLN A 186 8.50 8.94 -4.91
C GLN A 186 7.68 7.65 -4.81
N SER A 187 8.09 6.75 -3.91
CA SER A 187 7.36 5.53 -3.56
C SER A 187 6.43 5.80 -2.37
N TRP A 188 5.12 5.83 -2.61
CA TRP A 188 4.08 6.09 -1.59
C TRP A 188 3.59 4.82 -0.89
N THR A 189 3.77 3.68 -1.57
CA THR A 189 3.31 2.35 -1.17
C THR A 189 4.29 1.28 -1.68
N TYR A 190 4.08 0.02 -1.30
CA TYR A 190 4.87 -1.13 -1.77
C TYR A 190 4.55 -1.46 -3.25
N GLY A 191 5.47 -2.11 -3.96
CA GLY A 191 5.29 -2.56 -5.35
C GLY A 191 6.19 -1.90 -6.40
N TYR A 192 7.13 -1.04 -5.98
CA TYR A 192 8.10 -0.38 -6.87
C TYR A 192 9.52 -0.99 -6.77
N GLU A 193 9.65 -2.18 -6.21
CA GLU A 193 10.93 -2.82 -5.91
C GLU A 193 11.70 -3.17 -7.19
N ASP A 194 11.00 -3.59 -8.25
CA ASP A 194 11.62 -3.82 -9.57
C ASP A 194 12.15 -2.52 -10.17
N VAL A 195 11.48 -1.38 -9.93
CA VAL A 195 11.95 -0.05 -10.34
C VAL A 195 13.23 0.29 -9.61
N TRP A 196 13.31 0.01 -8.30
CA TRP A 196 14.54 0.18 -7.52
C TRP A 196 15.70 -0.65 -8.08
N VAL A 197 15.50 -1.95 -8.26
CA VAL A 197 16.55 -2.84 -8.79
C VAL A 197 17.01 -2.36 -10.17
N ALA A 198 16.08 -1.99 -11.05
CA ALA A 198 16.39 -1.51 -12.40
C ALA A 198 17.17 -0.19 -12.39
N LEU A 199 16.73 0.80 -11.60
CA LEU A 199 17.42 2.09 -11.47
C LEU A 199 18.83 1.92 -10.87
N SER A 200 18.93 1.14 -9.80
CA SER A 200 20.21 0.91 -9.12
C SER A 200 21.24 0.30 -10.06
N LYS A 201 20.83 -0.72 -10.81
CA LYS A 201 21.67 -1.37 -11.82
C LYS A 201 22.04 -0.43 -12.96
N ALA A 202 21.09 0.32 -13.51
CA ALA A 202 21.31 1.18 -14.67
C ALA A 202 22.23 2.38 -14.35
N LEU A 203 22.15 2.91 -13.14
CA LEU A 203 22.93 4.07 -12.70
C LEU A 203 24.16 3.69 -11.86
N ASN A 204 24.37 2.39 -11.62
CA ASN A 204 25.43 1.85 -10.78
C ASN A 204 25.53 2.57 -9.42
N SER A 205 24.37 2.74 -8.77
CA SER A 205 24.25 3.41 -7.48
C SER A 205 23.29 2.62 -6.61
N PRO A 206 23.60 2.40 -5.33
CA PRO A 206 22.59 1.93 -4.38
C PRO A 206 21.53 3.02 -4.17
N ILE A 207 20.41 2.61 -3.56
CA ILE A 207 19.24 3.44 -3.31
C ILE A 207 19.12 3.67 -1.81
N HIS A 208 19.25 4.93 -1.41
CA HIS A 208 18.99 5.35 -0.05
C HIS A 208 17.51 5.18 0.28
N VAL A 209 17.22 4.35 1.27
CA VAL A 209 15.93 4.25 1.94
C VAL A 209 16.11 4.54 3.43
N ASP A 210 15.04 4.96 4.07
CA ASP A 210 15.04 5.13 5.52
C ASP A 210 15.22 3.78 6.26
N ASN A 211 15.62 3.86 7.52
CA ASN A 211 15.86 2.68 8.36
C ASN A 211 14.61 1.81 8.55
N TYR A 212 13.40 2.36 8.41
CA TYR A 212 12.19 1.58 8.56
C TYR A 212 11.99 0.65 7.35
N LYS A 213 12.02 1.20 6.13
CA LYS A 213 11.99 0.40 4.89
C LYS A 213 13.09 -0.65 4.88
N LEU A 214 14.32 -0.26 5.23
CA LEU A 214 15.45 -1.19 5.25
C LEU A 214 15.21 -2.38 6.20
N ARG A 215 14.61 -2.16 7.38
CA ARG A 215 14.24 -3.25 8.31
C ARG A 215 13.15 -4.15 7.74
N ILE A 216 12.13 -3.59 7.08
CA ILE A 216 11.06 -4.37 6.46
C ILE A 216 11.63 -5.27 5.36
N TYR A 217 12.40 -4.73 4.42
CA TYR A 217 12.98 -5.54 3.36
C TYR A 217 14.01 -6.55 3.89
N ASN A 218 14.78 -6.22 4.92
CA ASN A 218 15.67 -7.18 5.56
C ASN A 218 14.92 -8.33 6.23
N SER A 219 13.65 -8.15 6.61
CA SER A 219 12.82 -9.23 7.15
C SER A 219 12.37 -10.25 6.09
N LEU A 220 12.47 -9.90 4.80
CA LEU A 220 12.24 -10.85 3.70
C LEU A 220 13.36 -11.89 3.58
N ASN A 221 14.48 -11.65 4.26
CA ASN A 221 15.58 -12.58 4.41
C ASN A 221 15.37 -13.35 5.72
N THR A 222 14.99 -14.62 5.64
CA THR A 222 14.92 -15.48 6.83
C THR A 222 16.28 -16.12 7.07
N PRO A 223 16.95 -15.86 8.21
CA PRO A 223 18.16 -16.59 8.57
C PRO A 223 17.79 -18.05 8.81
N SER A 224 18.51 -19.00 8.20
CA SER A 224 18.32 -20.41 8.54
C SER A 224 18.87 -20.66 9.95
N GLU A 225 17.99 -21.08 10.87
CA GLU A 225 18.38 -21.48 12.24
C GLU A 225 19.40 -22.64 12.24
N VAL A 226 19.41 -23.45 11.17
CA VAL A 226 20.26 -24.65 11.04
C VAL A 226 21.59 -24.34 10.35
N ARG A 227 21.65 -23.30 9.52
CA ARG A 227 22.84 -22.90 8.75
C ARG A 227 22.95 -21.38 8.73
N PRO A 228 23.81 -20.79 9.58
CA PRO A 228 24.00 -19.33 9.67
C PRO A 228 24.39 -18.64 8.36
N HIS A 229 24.82 -19.41 7.35
CA HIS A 229 25.25 -18.94 6.04
C HIS A 229 24.20 -19.16 4.91
N SER A 230 23.04 -19.74 5.21
CA SER A 230 21.95 -19.88 4.24
C SER A 230 20.77 -19.02 4.65
N CYS A 231 20.28 -18.22 3.71
CA CYS A 231 19.08 -17.41 3.86
C CYS A 231 18.00 -17.97 2.93
N ALA A 232 16.79 -18.18 3.44
CA ALA A 232 15.62 -18.41 2.59
C ALA A 232 14.94 -17.07 2.31
N TYR A 233 14.74 -16.78 1.03
CA TYR A 233 14.12 -15.54 0.56
C TYR A 233 12.62 -15.74 0.42
N LEU A 234 11.84 -14.82 1.00
CA LEU A 234 10.38 -14.87 0.91
C LEU A 234 9.84 -14.36 -0.43
N THR A 235 10.65 -13.60 -1.18
CA THR A 235 10.30 -13.11 -2.51
C THR A 235 11.49 -13.23 -3.47
N PRO A 236 11.26 -13.37 -4.79
CA PRO A 236 12.34 -13.43 -5.78
C PRO A 236 13.26 -12.19 -5.78
N THR A 237 12.73 -11.04 -5.37
CA THR A 237 13.45 -9.76 -5.36
C THR A 237 14.25 -9.51 -4.09
N ALA A 238 14.02 -10.26 -3.00
CA ALA A 238 14.63 -10.00 -1.71
C ALA A 238 16.18 -9.94 -1.77
N ALA A 239 16.81 -10.94 -2.40
CA ALA A 239 18.27 -10.98 -2.55
C ALA A 239 18.83 -9.77 -3.31
N ALA A 240 18.11 -9.26 -4.31
CA ALA A 240 18.52 -8.08 -5.06
C ALA A 240 18.36 -6.78 -4.24
N LEU A 241 17.36 -6.73 -3.36
CA LEU A 241 17.09 -5.57 -2.51
C LEU A 241 18.08 -5.47 -1.35
N THR A 242 18.34 -6.57 -0.66
CA THR A 242 19.04 -6.57 0.65
C THR A 242 20.34 -7.36 0.66
N GLY A 243 20.62 -8.09 -0.41
CA GLY A 243 21.86 -8.84 -0.58
C GLY A 243 21.73 -10.32 -0.21
N PHE A 244 22.78 -11.07 -0.51
CA PHE A 244 22.87 -12.52 -0.27
C PHE A 244 24.31 -12.97 -0.05
N MET A 245 24.50 -14.18 0.48
CA MET A 245 25.83 -14.82 0.54
C MET A 245 26.09 -15.63 -0.72
N CYS A 246 27.15 -15.31 -1.46
CA CYS A 246 27.67 -16.12 -2.55
C CYS A 246 28.91 -16.88 -2.07
N GLY A 247 28.72 -18.12 -1.62
CA GLY A 247 29.76 -18.84 -0.87
C GLY A 247 30.06 -18.10 0.44
N ASN A 248 31.32 -17.73 0.66
CA ASN A 248 31.75 -16.95 1.83
C ASN A 248 31.82 -15.44 1.56
N THR A 249 31.37 -14.99 0.38
CA THR A 249 31.42 -13.58 -0.01
C THR A 249 30.03 -12.95 0.10
N PRO A 250 29.84 -11.95 0.96
CA PRO A 250 28.59 -11.19 1.00
C PRO A 250 28.46 -10.36 -0.29
N GLN A 251 27.32 -10.49 -0.95
CA GLN A 251 26.91 -9.68 -2.07
C GLN A 251 25.89 -8.66 -1.57
N PRO A 252 26.18 -7.35 -1.61
CA PRO A 252 25.24 -6.34 -1.13
C PRO A 252 24.02 -6.24 -2.06
N GLY A 253 22.86 -5.92 -1.47
CA GLY A 253 21.68 -5.55 -2.23
C GLY A 253 21.73 -4.11 -2.73
N CYS A 254 20.69 -3.69 -3.46
CA CYS A 254 20.59 -2.33 -3.97
C CYS A 254 20.17 -1.30 -2.91
N LEU A 255 19.54 -1.71 -1.80
CA LEU A 255 19.10 -0.80 -0.75
C LEU A 255 20.22 -0.47 0.23
N THR A 256 20.27 0.78 0.68
CA THR A 256 21.26 1.25 1.67
C THR A 256 20.66 2.30 2.60
N SER A 257 21.22 2.42 3.80
CA SER A 257 20.99 3.55 4.72
C SER A 257 21.95 4.72 4.47
N ASP A 258 22.96 4.55 3.59
CA ASP A 258 23.88 5.62 3.22
C ASP A 258 23.16 6.69 2.40
N GLN A 259 23.26 7.95 2.85
CA GLN A 259 22.66 9.09 2.16
C GLN A 259 23.56 9.62 1.04
N ASN A 260 24.85 9.32 1.01
CA ASN A 260 25.80 9.87 0.03
C ASN A 260 25.76 9.10 -1.30
N VAL A 261 24.56 8.93 -1.84
CA VAL A 261 24.27 8.15 -3.04
C VAL A 261 23.45 8.99 -4.00
N ARG A 262 23.31 8.52 -5.25
CA ARG A 262 22.61 9.29 -6.28
C ARG A 262 21.11 9.00 -6.36
N LEU A 263 20.65 7.92 -5.72
CA LEU A 263 19.28 7.48 -5.77
C LEU A 263 18.68 7.48 -4.37
N HIS A 264 17.53 8.13 -4.21
CA HIS A 264 16.81 8.21 -2.94
C HIS A 264 15.36 7.76 -3.11
N SER A 265 14.86 7.01 -2.13
CA SER A 265 13.45 6.62 -2.02
C SER A 265 12.99 6.58 -0.56
N CYS A 266 13.66 7.34 0.32
CA CYS A 266 13.24 7.53 1.71
C CYS A 266 11.84 8.17 1.80
N GLU A 267 11.15 7.99 2.92
CA GLU A 267 9.80 8.53 3.17
C GLU A 267 9.66 10.02 2.74
N SER A 268 8.56 10.34 2.06
CA SER A 268 8.20 11.69 1.57
C SER A 268 8.04 12.69 2.72
N GLY A 269 7.39 12.27 3.80
CA GLY A 269 7.23 13.04 5.04
C GLY A 269 8.55 13.30 5.74
N ASN A 270 9.49 12.35 5.72
CA ASN A 270 10.79 12.47 6.38
C ASN A 270 11.97 12.37 5.40
N ARG A 271 11.92 13.16 4.31
CA ARG A 271 13.00 13.18 3.32
C ARG A 271 14.33 13.57 3.97
N CYS A 272 15.39 12.84 3.59
CA CYS A 272 16.75 13.19 4.01
C CYS A 272 17.19 14.55 3.43
N ALA A 273 18.27 15.11 3.97
CA ALA A 273 18.75 16.44 3.58
C ALA A 273 19.05 16.55 2.08
N ILE A 274 19.61 15.48 1.47
CA ILE A 274 19.93 15.44 0.05
C ILE A 274 18.64 15.43 -0.79
N ALA A 275 17.67 14.57 -0.47
CA ALA A 275 16.39 14.47 -1.18
C ALA A 275 15.49 15.73 -1.06
N LYS A 276 15.83 16.67 -0.17
CA LYS A 276 15.18 17.98 -0.02
C LYS A 276 15.77 19.07 -0.93
N GLN A 277 16.93 18.83 -1.54
CA GLN A 277 17.60 19.84 -2.36
C GLN A 277 16.80 20.16 -3.64
N PRO A 278 16.73 21.42 -4.07
CA PRO A 278 16.00 21.81 -5.29
C PRO A 278 16.56 21.22 -6.59
N SER A 279 17.83 20.82 -6.59
CA SER A 279 18.53 20.21 -7.74
C SER A 279 18.15 18.75 -7.98
N VAL A 280 17.41 18.12 -7.06
CA VAL A 280 17.03 16.71 -7.18
C VAL A 280 15.93 16.53 -8.22
N VAL A 281 16.17 15.60 -9.14
CA VAL A 281 15.20 15.22 -10.16
C VAL A 281 14.21 14.21 -9.56
N ARG A 282 12.93 14.52 -9.61
CA ARG A 282 11.88 13.65 -9.06
C ARG A 282 11.45 12.61 -10.08
N ILE A 283 11.40 11.35 -9.67
CA ILE A 283 10.82 10.26 -10.46
C ILE A 283 9.45 9.95 -9.86
N GLN A 284 8.43 9.99 -10.71
CA GLN A 284 7.03 9.78 -10.31
C GLN A 284 6.40 8.71 -11.22
N PRO A 285 5.99 7.54 -10.66
CA PRO A 285 5.20 6.58 -11.40
C PRO A 285 3.82 7.16 -11.71
N VAL A 286 3.27 6.80 -12.87
CA VAL A 286 1.88 7.06 -13.28
C VAL A 286 1.26 5.76 -13.76
N ILE A 287 -0.06 5.61 -13.79
CA ILE A 287 -0.72 4.38 -14.26
C ILE A 287 -0.51 4.19 -15.74
N ALA A 288 -0.80 5.24 -16.51
CA ALA A 288 -0.70 5.25 -17.96
C ALA A 288 -0.18 6.60 -18.44
N SER A 289 0.47 6.57 -19.59
CA SER A 289 0.89 7.76 -20.33
C SER A 289 0.36 7.70 -21.76
N PHE A 290 0.03 8.85 -22.33
CA PHE A 290 -0.58 8.95 -23.65
C PHE A 290 0.30 9.73 -24.63
N PRO A 291 0.17 9.48 -25.96
CA PRO A 291 0.97 10.16 -26.98
C PRO A 291 0.81 11.68 -27.02
N ASP A 292 -0.29 12.22 -26.49
CA ASP A 292 -0.58 13.65 -26.38
C ASP A 292 0.07 14.30 -25.15
N GLY A 293 0.84 13.54 -24.36
CA GLY A 293 1.46 13.99 -23.11
C GLY A 293 0.57 13.86 -21.88
N GLY A 294 -0.68 13.40 -22.04
CA GLY A 294 -1.57 13.10 -20.92
C GLY A 294 -1.03 11.97 -20.05
N VAL A 295 -1.30 12.02 -18.74
CA VAL A 295 -0.94 10.97 -17.78
C VAL A 295 -2.09 10.71 -16.81
N ILE A 296 -2.25 9.46 -16.40
CA ILE A 296 -3.17 9.06 -15.33
C ILE A 296 -2.38 8.85 -14.06
N GLN A 297 -2.62 9.66 -13.04
CA GLN A 297 -1.95 9.49 -11.76
C GLN A 297 -2.60 8.38 -10.94
N GLU A 298 -1.78 7.61 -10.23
CA GLU A 298 -2.22 6.62 -9.24
C GLU A 298 -2.73 7.34 -7.99
N ALA A 299 -3.92 7.96 -8.10
CA ALA A 299 -4.53 8.75 -7.04
C ALA A 299 -5.20 7.85 -6.00
N GLY A 300 -4.42 7.15 -5.16
CA GLY A 300 -4.96 6.31 -4.08
C GLY A 300 -5.95 5.23 -4.55
N ILE A 301 -5.82 4.83 -5.83
CA ILE A 301 -6.65 3.80 -6.44
C ILE A 301 -6.19 2.46 -5.87
N GLY A 302 -7.14 1.58 -5.53
CA GLY A 302 -6.88 0.46 -4.61
C GLY A 302 -7.02 0.89 -3.15
N GLY A 303 -6.26 1.89 -2.70
CA GLY A 303 -6.06 2.25 -1.29
C GLY A 303 -4.57 2.19 -0.96
N GLY A 304 -4.14 2.51 0.26
CA GLY A 304 -2.71 2.38 0.62
C GLY A 304 -1.77 3.51 0.16
N GLY A 305 -2.30 4.63 -0.35
CA GLY A 305 -1.51 5.78 -0.81
C GLY A 305 -0.58 6.42 0.24
N GLU A 306 -0.76 6.06 1.51
CA GLU A 306 -0.01 6.56 2.67
C GLU A 306 0.75 5.42 3.41
N ASP A 307 0.83 4.20 2.86
CA ASP A 307 1.37 3.02 3.56
C ASP A 307 2.85 3.15 3.97
N LEU A 308 3.61 3.93 3.20
CA LEU A 308 5.02 4.25 3.47
C LEU A 308 5.19 5.64 4.10
N GLU A 309 4.12 6.33 4.46
CA GLU A 309 4.14 7.60 5.19
C GLU A 309 3.82 7.35 6.67
N ARG A 310 4.65 7.90 7.57
CA ARG A 310 4.36 7.85 9.02
C ARG A 310 3.40 8.97 9.38
N GLU A 311 2.11 8.69 9.31
CA GLU A 311 1.08 9.61 9.81
C GLU A 311 0.77 9.34 11.28
N MET A 312 0.56 10.43 12.03
CA MET A 312 -0.02 10.35 13.37
C MET A 312 -1.53 10.26 13.22
N GLU A 313 -2.17 9.34 13.95
CA GLU A 313 -3.63 9.27 13.98
C GLU A 313 -4.12 9.56 15.40
N LEU A 314 -5.15 10.38 15.52
CA LEU A 314 -5.95 10.44 16.73
C LEU A 314 -6.84 9.20 16.74
N GLY A 315 -6.64 8.32 17.73
CA GLY A 315 -7.52 7.17 17.92
C GLY A 315 -8.97 7.64 18.14
N ILE A 316 -9.95 6.83 17.74
CA ILE A 316 -11.38 7.16 17.87
C ILE A 316 -11.65 7.66 19.31
N PRO A 317 -11.98 8.95 19.50
CA PRO A 317 -12.39 9.44 20.82
C PRO A 317 -13.71 8.77 21.18
N SER A 318 -13.98 8.42 22.44
CA SER A 318 -15.37 8.17 22.86
C SER A 318 -16.20 9.45 22.72
N TRP A 319 -17.54 9.35 22.71
CA TRP A 319 -18.40 10.54 22.78
C TRP A 319 -18.08 11.43 24.01
N GLY A 320 -17.63 10.82 25.11
CA GLY A 320 -17.13 11.53 26.29
C GLY A 320 -15.79 12.23 26.04
N ASP A 321 -14.86 11.58 25.34
CA ASP A 321 -13.58 12.16 24.93
C ASP A 321 -13.75 13.35 23.98
N LEU A 322 -14.70 13.28 23.04
CA LEU A 322 -15.06 14.39 22.16
C LEU A 322 -15.66 15.54 22.97
N GLN A 323 -16.57 15.24 23.90
CA GLN A 323 -17.14 16.26 24.77
C GLN A 323 -16.06 16.92 25.64
N SER A 324 -15.11 16.16 26.19
CA SER A 324 -13.96 16.71 26.92
C SER A 324 -12.99 17.50 26.02
N LEU A 325 -12.75 17.07 24.78
CA LEU A 325 -12.02 17.84 23.78
C LEU A 325 -12.74 19.16 23.48
N LEU A 326 -14.06 19.16 23.31
CA LEU A 326 -14.85 20.37 23.06
C LEU A 326 -14.96 21.27 24.31
N GLU A 327 -15.06 20.69 25.50
CA GLU A 327 -15.14 21.42 26.78
C GLU A 327 -13.80 22.09 27.15
N MET A 328 -12.66 21.45 26.86
CA MET A 328 -11.34 22.09 26.96
C MET A 328 -11.17 23.31 26.04
N TYR A 329 -12.00 23.44 24.99
CA TYR A 329 -12.00 24.62 24.11
C TYR A 329 -12.98 25.70 24.57
N VAL A 330 -14.05 25.33 25.29
CA VAL A 330 -15.11 26.25 25.73
C VAL A 330 -14.79 26.85 27.09
N GLN A 331 -14.20 26.07 28.00
CA GLN A 331 -13.73 26.57 29.29
C GLN A 331 -12.28 27.00 29.13
N GLY A 332 -12.05 28.31 29.02
CA GLY A 332 -10.72 28.91 29.08
C GLY A 332 -10.09 28.73 30.46
N THR A 333 -9.75 27.50 30.84
CA THR A 333 -9.02 27.18 32.06
C THR A 333 -7.53 27.16 31.73
N GLU A 334 -6.91 28.32 31.94
CA GLU A 334 -5.48 28.56 32.24
C GLU A 334 -4.39 27.82 31.43
N ILE A 335 -4.64 27.43 30.19
CA ILE A 335 -3.58 27.29 29.19
C ILE A 335 -3.76 28.44 28.20
N ASN A 336 -2.97 29.50 28.38
CA ASN A 336 -2.92 30.74 27.58
C ASN A 336 -2.62 30.55 26.07
N ALA A 337 -2.77 29.33 25.54
CA ALA A 337 -2.48 28.99 24.16
C ALA A 337 -3.68 29.07 23.21
N LEU A 338 -4.96 28.99 23.61
CA LEU A 338 -6.05 28.74 22.63
C LEU A 338 -6.95 29.94 22.26
N ASN A 339 -6.71 31.14 22.80
CA ASN A 339 -7.61 32.31 22.62
C ASN A 339 -7.66 32.93 21.20
N ASN A 340 -6.84 32.49 20.23
CA ASN A 340 -6.70 33.11 18.90
C ASN A 340 -7.01 32.18 17.70
N VAL A 341 -7.86 31.16 17.85
CA VAL A 341 -8.29 30.32 16.72
C VAL A 341 -9.58 30.87 16.07
N PRO A 342 -9.60 31.13 14.74
CA PRO A 342 -10.77 31.68 14.03
C PRO A 342 -12.03 30.81 14.19
N GLU A 343 -13.21 31.45 14.22
CA GLU A 343 -14.49 30.78 14.46
C GLU A 343 -14.84 29.74 13.38
N GLU A 344 -14.46 30.00 12.12
CA GLU A 344 -14.62 29.09 10.98
C GLU A 344 -13.80 27.79 11.13
N ALA A 345 -12.59 27.89 11.69
CA ALA A 345 -11.74 26.74 11.99
C ALA A 345 -12.36 25.84 13.09
N ARG A 346 -13.21 26.40 13.96
CA ARG A 346 -13.91 25.66 15.03
C ARG A 346 -15.05 24.79 14.49
N GLY A 347 -15.81 25.33 13.54
CA GLY A 347 -16.91 24.60 12.89
C GLY A 347 -16.40 23.38 12.11
N GLU A 348 -15.31 23.56 11.36
CA GLU A 348 -14.72 22.49 10.56
C GLU A 348 -14.07 21.40 11.42
N CYS A 349 -13.37 21.77 12.50
CA CYS A 349 -12.77 20.79 13.40
C CYS A 349 -13.83 19.92 14.09
N THR A 350 -14.94 20.54 14.53
CA THR A 350 -16.09 19.82 15.11
C THR A 350 -16.70 18.87 14.09
N ARG A 351 -16.94 19.34 12.86
CA ARG A 351 -17.50 18.54 11.77
C ARG A 351 -16.65 17.30 11.48
N VAL A 352 -15.34 17.47 11.31
CA VAL A 352 -14.40 16.40 10.97
C VAL A 352 -14.27 15.38 12.10
N LEU A 353 -14.24 15.82 13.37
CA LEU A 353 -14.19 14.91 14.52
C LEU A 353 -15.50 14.13 14.70
N THR A 354 -16.66 14.75 14.46
CA THR A 354 -17.95 14.06 14.48
C THR A 354 -18.07 13.05 13.34
N GLU A 355 -17.52 13.33 12.15
CA GLU A 355 -17.47 12.41 11.01
C GLU A 355 -16.55 11.20 11.25
N ALA A 356 -15.41 11.41 11.90
CA ALA A 356 -14.53 10.32 12.32
C ALA A 356 -15.22 9.39 13.35
N LEU A 357 -15.96 9.97 14.30
CA LEU A 357 -16.77 9.26 15.29
C LEU A 357 -17.89 8.42 14.66
N THR A 358 -18.67 8.99 13.74
CA THR A 358 -19.80 8.28 13.11
C THR A 358 -19.32 7.21 12.14
N SER A 359 -18.17 7.40 11.50
CA SER A 359 -17.58 6.40 10.60
C SER A 359 -16.77 5.32 11.31
N GLY A 360 -16.51 5.47 12.62
CA GLY A 360 -15.69 4.53 13.39
C GLY A 360 -14.24 4.45 12.89
N ARG A 361 -13.71 5.53 12.29
CA ARG A 361 -12.35 5.57 11.73
C ARG A 361 -11.48 6.52 12.54
N ASN A 362 -10.21 6.14 12.74
CA ASN A 362 -9.20 7.03 13.31
C ASN A 362 -9.04 8.29 12.44
N LEU A 363 -8.70 9.41 13.06
CA LEU A 363 -8.52 10.67 12.36
C LEU A 363 -7.02 10.93 12.08
N PRO A 364 -6.57 10.98 10.81
CA PRO A 364 -5.19 11.34 10.51
C PRO A 364 -4.90 12.78 10.92
N LEU A 365 -3.74 12.99 11.53
CA LEU A 365 -3.18 14.27 11.93
C LEU A 365 -2.01 14.55 10.99
N ASN A 366 -2.10 15.60 10.18
CA ASN A 366 -1.01 16.02 9.29
C ASN A 366 0.07 16.74 10.12
N ILE A 367 0.77 15.97 10.95
CA ILE A 367 1.83 16.41 11.87
C ILE A 367 3.02 15.47 11.68
N ASN A 368 4.19 16.05 11.43
CA ASN A 368 5.41 15.28 11.21
C ASN A 368 6.09 14.91 12.53
N LEU A 369 6.55 13.66 12.68
CA LEU A 369 7.26 13.15 13.86
C LEU A 369 8.55 13.92 14.18
N SER A 370 9.13 14.64 13.21
CA SER A 370 10.31 15.49 13.43
C SER A 370 10.02 16.83 14.13
N SER A 371 8.75 17.15 14.39
CA SER A 371 8.30 18.43 14.96
C SER A 371 8.25 18.44 16.49
N PHE A 372 8.76 17.37 17.10
CA PHE A 372 8.68 17.06 18.52
C PHE A 372 9.98 17.49 19.20
N GLU A 373 9.88 18.35 20.22
CA GLU A 373 11.02 18.72 21.08
C GLU A 373 11.35 17.60 22.08
N ASP A 374 10.35 16.82 22.49
CA ASP A 374 10.47 15.64 23.36
C ASP A 374 9.87 14.40 22.69
N ALA A 375 10.53 13.25 22.88
CA ALA A 375 10.55 12.13 21.95
C ALA A 375 9.21 11.52 21.48
N TYR A 376 8.03 11.83 22.04
CA TYR A 376 6.73 11.31 21.57
C TYR A 376 5.51 12.18 21.94
N SER A 377 5.66 13.48 22.25
CA SER A 377 4.55 14.40 22.59
C SER A 377 4.40 15.65 21.68
N THR A 378 3.21 15.89 21.12
CA THR A 378 2.87 17.17 20.42
C THR A 378 1.80 17.92 21.19
N ASP A 379 1.91 19.26 21.26
CA ASP A 379 0.87 20.15 21.79
C ASP A 379 -0.45 19.94 21.02
N LEU A 380 -1.51 19.60 21.75
CA LEU A 380 -2.85 19.36 21.22
C LEU A 380 -3.31 20.50 20.31
N ARG A 381 -2.94 21.76 20.61
CA ARG A 381 -3.24 22.93 19.78
C ARG A 381 -2.76 22.80 18.32
N ARG A 382 -1.56 22.27 18.10
CA ARG A 382 -0.97 22.15 16.76
C ARG A 382 -1.70 21.09 15.93
N ALA A 383 -2.16 20.02 16.57
CA ALA A 383 -2.95 18.98 15.94
C ALA A 383 -4.32 19.47 15.49
N ILE A 384 -4.96 20.27 16.33
CA ILE A 384 -6.26 20.89 16.07
C ILE A 384 -6.20 21.84 14.88
N LEU A 385 -5.18 22.72 14.84
CA LEU A 385 -4.99 23.65 13.73
C LEU A 385 -4.70 22.92 12.40
N SER A 386 -4.04 21.76 12.45
CA SER A 386 -3.80 20.90 11.29
C SER A 386 -5.11 20.30 10.73
N ILE A 387 -6.05 19.94 11.61
CA ILE A 387 -7.38 19.45 11.21
C ILE A 387 -8.20 20.59 10.58
N ALA A 388 -8.18 21.78 11.18
CA ALA A 388 -8.94 22.94 10.70
C ALA A 388 -8.41 23.53 9.38
N GLY A 389 -7.11 23.36 9.08
CA GLY A 389 -6.51 23.82 7.83
C GLY A 389 -6.90 23.02 6.57
N ARG A 390 -7.84 22.06 6.67
CA ARG A 390 -8.21 21.13 5.58
C ARG A 390 -9.12 21.72 4.49
N GLN A 391 -9.50 23.00 4.53
CA GLN A 391 -10.26 23.56 3.41
C GLN A 391 -9.42 23.64 2.12
N SER A 392 -9.95 23.01 1.07
CA SER A 392 -9.62 23.12 -0.35
C SER A 392 -8.30 22.54 -0.87
N LYS A 393 -8.20 21.20 -0.83
CA LYS A 393 -7.61 20.45 -1.96
C LYS A 393 -8.57 19.35 -2.42
N ALA A 394 -9.74 19.76 -2.91
CA ALA A 394 -10.39 18.97 -3.95
C ALA A 394 -9.43 18.92 -5.13
N ALA A 395 -8.91 17.73 -5.44
CA ALA A 395 -8.08 17.50 -6.60
C ALA A 395 -8.90 17.86 -7.85
N SER A 396 -8.67 19.06 -8.37
CA SER A 396 -9.01 19.37 -9.75
C SER A 396 -8.08 18.55 -10.63
N PRO A 397 -8.57 17.91 -11.71
CA PRO A 397 -7.71 17.31 -12.71
C PRO A 397 -6.95 18.45 -13.39
N ARG A 398 -5.77 18.78 -12.86
CA ARG A 398 -4.89 19.76 -13.49
C ARG A 398 -4.25 19.08 -14.68
N ASN A 399 -4.85 19.27 -15.85
CA ASN A 399 -4.16 19.17 -17.12
C ASN A 399 -3.00 20.17 -17.09
N LEU A 400 -1.80 19.69 -16.75
CA LEU A 400 -0.57 20.44 -16.92
C LEU A 400 -0.08 20.15 -18.34
N SER A 401 -0.36 21.08 -19.25
CA SER A 401 0.35 21.19 -20.52
C SER A 401 1.84 21.34 -20.24
N GLU A 402 2.69 20.59 -20.96
CA GLU A 402 4.13 20.76 -20.89
C GLU A 402 4.53 22.20 -21.24
N ASP A 403 5.36 22.78 -20.36
CA ASP A 403 6.14 23.97 -20.66
C ASP A 403 7.04 23.72 -21.86
N GLY A 404 7.17 24.76 -22.68
CA GLY A 404 7.71 24.70 -24.02
C GLY A 404 9.16 24.23 -24.16
N ILE A 405 9.49 24.00 -25.43
CA ILE A 405 10.80 23.69 -26.00
C ILE A 405 11.89 24.59 -25.38
N GLY A 406 12.51 24.09 -24.31
CA GLY A 406 13.70 24.63 -23.67
C GLY A 406 14.78 23.56 -23.67
N THR A 407 16.04 23.96 -23.91
CA THR A 407 17.22 23.09 -24.04
C THR A 407 17.65 22.38 -22.74
N SER A 408 16.87 22.45 -21.66
CA SER A 408 17.17 21.87 -20.34
C SER A 408 16.26 20.69 -20.02
N LEU A 409 16.83 19.61 -19.48
CA LEU A 409 16.08 18.44 -19.04
C LEU A 409 15.11 18.79 -17.88
N PRO A 410 13.94 18.13 -17.79
CA PRO A 410 12.95 18.47 -16.77
C PRO A 410 13.39 18.03 -15.36
N ASN A 411 12.92 18.73 -14.33
CA ASN A 411 13.17 18.34 -12.93
C ASN A 411 12.20 17.24 -12.42
N VAL A 412 11.26 16.80 -13.26
CA VAL A 412 10.33 15.71 -12.96
C VAL A 412 10.30 14.74 -14.13
N ILE A 413 10.55 13.47 -13.84
CA ILE A 413 10.43 12.34 -14.75
C ILE A 413 9.18 11.57 -14.37
N ARG A 414 8.22 11.52 -15.29
CA ARG A 414 7.06 10.62 -15.19
C ARG A 414 7.29 9.40 -16.05
N PHE A 415 6.85 8.22 -15.59
CA PHE A 415 6.92 6.97 -16.34
C PHE A 415 5.71 6.09 -15.99
N PRO A 416 5.12 5.38 -16.96
CA PRO A 416 3.98 4.51 -16.68
C PRO A 416 4.44 3.26 -15.94
N TYR A 417 3.78 2.92 -14.84
CA TYR A 417 4.02 1.73 -14.03
C TYR A 417 2.82 1.51 -13.12
N SER A 418 1.83 0.75 -13.60
CA SER A 418 0.67 0.38 -12.80
C SER A 418 0.93 -0.87 -11.97
N ARG A 419 0.47 -0.87 -10.71
CA ARG A 419 0.44 -2.06 -9.83
C ARG A 419 -0.90 -2.82 -9.91
N HIS A 420 -1.90 -2.24 -10.56
CA HIS A 420 -3.20 -2.85 -10.82
C HIS A 420 -3.36 -3.16 -12.30
N SER A 421 -4.19 -4.13 -12.61
CA SER A 421 -4.49 -4.58 -13.98
C SER A 421 -5.28 -3.52 -14.75
N SER A 422 -5.09 -3.46 -16.07
CA SER A 422 -6.00 -2.75 -16.96
C SER A 422 -7.26 -3.58 -17.20
N TYR A 423 -8.32 -2.96 -17.73
CA TYR A 423 -9.54 -3.69 -18.10
C TYR A 423 -9.26 -4.89 -19.02
N ALA A 424 -8.46 -4.70 -20.07
CA ALA A 424 -8.11 -5.77 -20.99
C ALA A 424 -7.32 -6.92 -20.33
N GLU A 425 -6.46 -6.62 -19.37
CA GLU A 425 -5.71 -7.62 -18.59
C GLU A 425 -6.63 -8.41 -17.64
N LEU A 426 -7.64 -7.76 -17.06
CA LEU A 426 -8.67 -8.41 -16.25
C LEU A 426 -9.55 -9.33 -17.10
N CYS A 427 -9.98 -8.87 -18.28
CA CYS A 427 -10.71 -9.70 -19.24
C CYS A 427 -9.91 -10.94 -19.63
N HIS A 428 -8.62 -10.78 -19.95
CA HIS A 428 -7.76 -11.91 -20.29
C HIS A 428 -7.64 -12.94 -19.15
N LEU A 429 -7.58 -12.49 -17.89
CA LEU A 429 -7.60 -13.37 -16.73
C LEU A 429 -8.92 -14.15 -16.64
N VAL A 430 -10.06 -13.46 -16.76
CA VAL A 430 -11.39 -14.09 -16.70
C VAL A 430 -11.57 -15.08 -17.85
N ASP A 431 -11.15 -14.73 -19.06
CA ASP A 431 -11.23 -15.58 -20.25
C ASP A 431 -10.39 -16.87 -20.14
N ALA A 432 -9.28 -16.80 -19.40
CA ALA A 432 -8.40 -17.93 -19.18
C ALA A 432 -8.98 -18.98 -18.20
N PHE A 433 -9.79 -18.54 -17.22
CA PHE A 433 -10.37 -19.41 -16.20
C PHE A 433 -11.84 -19.77 -16.44
N ARG A 434 -12.57 -18.94 -17.20
CA ARG A 434 -13.99 -19.12 -17.55
C ARG A 434 -14.85 -19.52 -16.34
N PRO A 435 -14.84 -18.72 -15.25
CA PRO A 435 -15.62 -19.05 -14.06
C PRO A 435 -17.12 -19.00 -14.35
N ARG A 436 -17.92 -19.57 -13.45
CA ARG A 436 -19.39 -19.44 -13.54
C ARG A 436 -19.85 -18.02 -13.22
N ASP A 437 -19.14 -17.32 -12.35
CA ASP A 437 -19.44 -15.95 -11.93
C ASP A 437 -18.17 -15.11 -11.68
N VAL A 438 -18.31 -13.79 -11.73
CA VAL A 438 -17.25 -12.81 -11.43
C VAL A 438 -17.81 -11.76 -10.47
N TRP A 439 -17.18 -11.66 -9.29
CA TRP A 439 -17.56 -10.71 -8.26
C TRP A 439 -16.55 -9.55 -8.17
N PRO A 440 -16.97 -8.28 -8.29
CA PRO A 440 -16.06 -7.14 -8.17
C PRO A 440 -15.66 -6.86 -6.71
N CYS A 441 -14.36 -6.71 -6.43
CA CYS A 441 -13.86 -6.44 -5.08
C CYS A 441 -13.65 -4.94 -4.76
N THR A 442 -13.57 -4.09 -5.78
CA THR A 442 -13.33 -2.65 -5.66
C THR A 442 -14.39 -1.91 -6.46
N PHE A 443 -15.59 -1.75 -5.87
CA PHE A 443 -16.74 -1.10 -6.52
C PHE A 443 -17.48 -0.11 -5.60
N HIS A 444 -17.87 1.05 -6.11
CA HIS A 444 -18.75 1.98 -5.39
C HIS A 444 -20.22 1.65 -5.68
N LEU A 445 -20.93 1.04 -4.71
CA LEU A 445 -22.32 0.60 -4.84
C LEU A 445 -23.27 1.71 -5.36
N GLU A 446 -23.10 2.96 -4.90
CA GLU A 446 -23.90 4.11 -5.32
C GLU A 446 -23.66 4.53 -6.78
N ALA A 447 -22.43 4.38 -7.28
CA ALA A 447 -22.08 4.66 -8.67
C ALA A 447 -22.60 3.57 -9.62
N TRP A 448 -22.72 2.33 -9.12
CA TRP A 448 -23.23 1.19 -9.88
C TRP A 448 -24.76 1.26 -10.01
N GLN A 449 -25.47 1.54 -8.92
CA GLN A 449 -26.92 1.74 -8.91
C GLN A 449 -27.38 2.93 -9.77
N SER A 450 -26.54 3.96 -9.91
CA SER A 450 -26.83 5.12 -10.76
C SER A 450 -26.52 4.90 -12.25
N ARG A 451 -25.70 3.89 -12.59
CA ARG A 451 -25.41 3.50 -13.98
C ARG A 451 -26.37 2.45 -14.55
N GLY A 452 -27.14 1.78 -13.69
CA GLY A 452 -28.27 0.95 -14.11
C GLY A 452 -27.91 -0.33 -14.86
N ASP A 453 -26.77 -0.94 -14.50
CA ASP A 453 -26.37 -2.27 -14.97
C ASP A 453 -26.78 -3.37 -13.97
#